data_AF-A0A2N2JP81-F1
#
_entry.id   AF-A0A2N2JP81-F1
#
_cell.length_a   1.000
_cell.length_b   1.000
_cell.length_c   1.000
_cell.angle_alpha   90.00
_cell.angle_beta   90.00
_cell.angle_gamma   90.00
#
_symmetry.space_group_name_H-M   'P 1'
#
loop_
_entity.id
_entity.type
_entity.pdbx_description
1 polymer ?
#
loop_
_entity_poly.entity_id
_entity_poly.type
_entity_poly.pdbx_seq_one_letter_code
_entity_poly.pdbx_strand_id
1 'polypeptide(L)'
;MPERGAELVSAAFFADDAFTRAPDGEVGACTGEVVLGYGLVRNGRPVIDADAGEARAVVNAEVRCPGEGKDEDTYRIELAEVQPFGGVDAAPWRERLEAAIATVARRAARALNGQIRMRHATDAEVLDALAHDEHAGILIEAASEAGERGLKAAVDDLARLTADDEPLVTLRAGAALGLLGDGREEVVRALVKMTDGPNEERHLVAIHALGDIGGEVALRYLDNLATGHPNVALREIAREAAKQARAKLAGGRDGGP
;
A
#
# COMPACT_ATOMS: atom_id res chain seq x y z
N MET A 1 26.46 15.03 -5.63
CA MET A 1 25.17 14.31 -5.62
C MET A 1 25.33 12.81 -5.39
N PRO A 2 26.28 12.07 -6.01
CA PRO A 2 26.36 10.62 -5.82
C PRO A 2 26.55 10.16 -4.36
N GLU A 3 27.53 10.73 -3.65
CA GLU A 3 27.78 10.42 -2.23
C GLU A 3 26.56 10.74 -1.36
N ARG A 4 25.98 11.94 -1.53
CA ARG A 4 24.77 12.34 -0.80
C ARG A 4 23.57 11.42 -1.05
N GLY A 5 23.38 10.98 -2.29
CA GLY A 5 22.33 10.02 -2.63
C GLY A 5 22.52 8.68 -1.93
N ALA A 6 23.76 8.16 -1.92
CA ALA A 6 24.10 6.93 -1.20
C ALA A 6 23.89 7.06 0.32
N GLU A 7 24.26 8.20 0.91
CA GLU A 7 23.98 8.50 2.33
C GLU A 7 22.48 8.47 2.64
N LEU A 8 21.65 9.13 1.82
CA LEU A 8 20.20 9.17 2.01
C LEU A 8 19.58 7.76 1.90
N VAL A 9 20.03 6.97 0.93
CA VAL A 9 19.60 5.57 0.79
C VAL A 9 20.01 4.75 2.00
N SER A 10 21.28 4.85 2.43
CA SER A 10 21.78 4.12 3.59
C SER A 10 21.03 4.52 4.87
N ALA A 11 20.79 5.80 5.08
CA ALA A 11 20.03 6.30 6.22
C ALA A 11 18.58 5.78 6.22
N ALA A 12 17.95 5.67 5.06
CA ALA A 12 16.58 5.15 4.94
C ALA A 12 16.50 3.64 5.22
N PHE A 13 17.45 2.85 4.72
CA PHE A 13 17.45 1.40 4.94
C PHE A 13 17.84 1.01 6.36
N PHE A 14 18.60 1.85 7.07
CA PHE A 14 19.01 1.61 8.46
C PHE A 14 18.39 2.59 9.45
N ALA A 15 17.20 3.11 9.13
CA ALA A 15 16.37 3.81 10.10
C ALA A 15 15.78 2.82 11.12
N ASP A 16 15.36 3.32 12.28
CA ASP A 16 14.84 2.50 13.38
C ASP A 16 13.60 1.67 12.98
N ASP A 17 12.90 2.11 11.94
CA ASP A 17 11.72 1.48 11.36
C ASP A 17 12.03 0.75 10.05
N ALA A 18 13.25 0.26 9.82
CA ALA A 18 13.59 -0.49 8.62
C ALA A 18 14.45 -1.72 8.96
N PHE A 19 15.73 -1.70 8.62
CA PHE A 19 16.66 -2.80 8.86
C PHE A 19 17.66 -2.45 9.95
N THR A 20 18.04 -3.45 10.75
CA THR A 20 19.19 -3.34 11.65
C THR A 20 20.43 -3.86 10.93
N ARG A 21 21.58 -3.19 11.10
CA ARG A 21 22.86 -3.67 10.55
C ARG A 21 23.31 -4.91 11.30
N ALA A 22 23.46 -6.00 10.57
CA ALA A 22 24.18 -7.19 11.03
C ALA A 22 25.70 -6.93 11.04
N PRO A 23 26.46 -7.50 11.99
CA PRO A 23 27.91 -7.56 11.91
C PRO A 23 28.38 -8.29 10.64
N ASP A 24 29.55 -7.91 10.13
CA ASP A 24 30.12 -8.52 8.94
C ASP A 24 30.29 -10.04 9.11
N GLY A 25 29.70 -10.82 8.20
CA GLY A 25 29.77 -12.28 8.22
C GLY A 25 28.82 -12.96 9.20
N GLU A 26 27.84 -12.25 9.78
CA GLU A 26 26.79 -12.86 10.59
C GLU A 26 25.99 -13.90 9.78
N VAL A 27 26.01 -15.14 10.27
CA VAL A 27 25.25 -16.25 9.68
C VAL A 27 23.78 -16.04 9.97
N GLY A 28 22.93 -16.04 8.93
CA GLY A 28 21.50 -15.81 9.06
C GLY A 28 21.05 -14.39 8.69
N ALA A 29 21.99 -13.46 8.49
CA ALA A 29 21.66 -12.11 8.06
C ALA A 29 21.23 -12.06 6.58
N CYS A 30 20.23 -11.24 6.28
CA CYS A 30 19.91 -10.91 4.90
C CYS A 30 21.03 -10.06 4.28
N THR A 31 21.27 -10.26 2.99
CA THR A 31 22.15 -9.42 2.18
C THR A 31 21.32 -8.63 1.19
N GLY A 32 21.73 -7.41 0.83
CA GLY A 32 20.96 -6.60 -0.10
C GLY A 32 21.81 -5.69 -0.96
N GLU A 33 21.32 -5.44 -2.18
CA GLU A 33 21.88 -4.49 -3.12
C GLU A 33 20.81 -3.44 -3.45
N VAL A 34 21.21 -2.16 -3.43
CA VAL A 34 20.31 -1.04 -3.76
C VAL A 34 20.96 -0.19 -4.84
N VAL A 35 20.28 -0.08 -5.98
CA VAL A 35 20.67 0.75 -7.12
C VAL A 35 19.78 1.99 -7.15
N LEU A 36 20.41 3.15 -7.00
CA LEU A 36 19.74 4.45 -7.06
C LEU A 36 19.97 5.11 -8.43
N GLY A 37 18.88 5.32 -9.18
CA GLY A 37 18.85 6.18 -10.35
C GLY A 37 18.19 7.52 -10.01
N TYR A 38 18.75 8.64 -10.44
CA TYR A 38 18.13 9.95 -10.21
C TYR A 38 18.52 10.97 -11.27
N GLY A 39 17.70 12.00 -11.45
CA GLY A 39 17.97 13.08 -12.38
C GLY A 39 16.84 14.08 -12.49
N LEU A 40 17.05 15.11 -13.32
CA LEU A 40 16.05 16.11 -13.63
C LEU A 40 15.40 15.78 -14.97
N VAL A 41 14.09 15.95 -15.06
CA VAL A 41 13.31 15.74 -16.27
C VAL A 41 12.55 17.02 -16.59
N ARG A 42 12.60 17.45 -17.85
CA ARG A 42 11.80 18.57 -18.37
C ARG A 42 11.17 18.15 -19.69
N ASN A 43 9.85 18.23 -19.78
CA ASN A 43 9.08 17.80 -20.95
C ASN A 43 9.44 16.36 -21.39
N GLY A 44 9.56 15.45 -20.41
CA GLY A 44 9.90 14.05 -20.64
C GLY A 44 11.36 13.77 -21.04
N ARG A 45 12.25 14.78 -21.02
CA ARG A 45 13.66 14.62 -21.38
C ARG A 45 14.59 14.86 -20.19
N PRO A 46 15.66 14.06 -20.02
CA PRO A 46 16.68 14.33 -19.01
C PRO A 46 17.38 15.66 -19.27
N VAL A 47 17.60 16.43 -18.20
CA VAL A 47 18.35 17.69 -18.22
C VAL A 47 19.37 17.73 -17.08
N ILE A 48 20.43 18.51 -17.26
CA ILE A 48 21.50 18.66 -16.26
C ILE A 48 21.13 19.76 -15.25
N ASP A 49 20.43 20.79 -15.73
CA ASP A 49 19.97 21.93 -14.93
C ASP A 49 18.69 22.50 -15.57
N ALA A 50 17.80 23.03 -14.73
CA ALA A 50 16.58 23.70 -15.17
C ALA A 50 16.01 24.60 -14.07
N ASP A 51 15.35 25.68 -14.48
CA ASP A 51 14.61 26.56 -13.55
C ASP A 51 13.27 25.96 -13.11
N ALA A 52 12.74 25.01 -13.89
CA ALA A 52 11.52 24.29 -13.61
C ALA A 52 11.49 22.92 -14.29
N GLY A 53 10.82 21.96 -13.66
CA GLY A 53 10.71 20.59 -14.14
C GLY A 53 10.37 19.62 -13.03
N GLU A 54 10.81 18.37 -13.21
CA GLU A 54 10.57 17.27 -12.29
C GLU A 54 11.90 16.70 -11.81
N ALA A 55 12.10 16.62 -10.50
CA ALA A 55 13.19 15.88 -9.89
C ALA A 55 12.71 14.44 -9.69
N ARG A 56 13.40 13.48 -10.33
CA ARG A 56 13.01 12.08 -10.31
C ARG A 56 14.07 11.24 -9.63
N ALA A 57 13.65 10.36 -8.73
CA ALA A 57 14.48 9.33 -8.13
C ALA A 57 13.82 7.96 -8.33
N VAL A 58 14.63 6.93 -8.52
CA VAL A 58 14.21 5.54 -8.70
C VAL A 58 15.13 4.67 -7.85
N VAL A 59 14.55 3.83 -7.02
CA VAL A 59 15.27 2.83 -6.24
C VAL A 59 14.89 1.45 -6.77
N ASN A 60 15.89 0.71 -7.19
CA ASN A 60 15.81 -0.72 -7.44
C ASN A 60 16.55 -1.42 -6.32
N ALA A 61 15.87 -2.23 -5.52
CA ALA A 61 16.48 -2.94 -4.42
C ALA A 61 16.18 -4.43 -4.50
N GLU A 62 17.21 -5.24 -4.24
CA GLU A 62 17.12 -6.68 -4.08
C GLU A 62 17.66 -7.06 -2.71
N VAL A 63 16.88 -7.83 -1.95
CA VAL A 63 17.29 -8.38 -0.64
C VAL A 63 17.17 -9.90 -0.70
N ARG A 64 18.21 -10.59 -0.25
CA ARG A 64 18.29 -12.04 -0.16
C ARG A 64 18.42 -12.44 1.30
N CYS A 65 17.47 -13.23 1.78
CA CYS A 65 17.45 -13.71 3.15
C CYS A 65 17.62 -15.23 3.17
N PRO A 66 18.38 -15.78 4.14
CA PRO A 66 18.41 -17.21 4.38
C PRO A 66 17.00 -17.72 4.71
N GLY A 67 16.48 -18.67 3.92
CA GLY A 67 15.18 -19.28 4.12
C GLY A 67 15.27 -20.58 4.93
N GLU A 68 14.15 -21.31 5.02
CA GLU A 68 14.14 -22.63 5.67
C GLU A 68 14.99 -23.64 4.87
N GLY A 69 15.97 -24.26 5.52
CA GLY A 69 16.81 -25.29 4.91
C GLY A 69 17.96 -24.72 4.06
N LYS A 70 17.95 -24.99 2.76
CA LYS A 70 18.97 -24.52 1.79
C LYS A 70 18.44 -23.45 0.84
N ASP A 71 17.18 -23.08 0.98
CA ASP A 71 16.53 -22.14 0.08
C ASP A 71 16.84 -20.70 0.52
N GLU A 72 16.97 -19.80 -0.45
CA GLU A 72 17.23 -18.39 -0.24
C GLU A 72 16.03 -17.61 -0.78
N ASP A 73 15.41 -16.81 0.08
CA ASP A 73 14.32 -15.93 -0.34
C ASP A 73 14.87 -14.67 -0.95
N THR A 74 14.45 -14.36 -2.17
CA THR A 74 14.75 -13.09 -2.80
C THR A 74 13.52 -12.17 -2.83
N TYR A 75 13.73 -10.93 -2.44
CA TYR A 75 12.76 -9.84 -2.41
C TYR A 75 13.26 -8.75 -3.35
N ARG A 76 12.39 -8.25 -4.22
CA ARG A 76 12.74 -7.23 -5.21
C ARG A 76 11.70 -6.13 -5.21
N ILE A 77 12.16 -4.90 -5.32
CA ILE A 77 11.27 -3.76 -5.47
C ILE A 77 11.89 -2.72 -6.41
N GLU A 78 11.06 -2.12 -7.25
CA GLU A 78 11.37 -0.97 -8.06
C GLU A 78 10.34 0.12 -7.76
N LEU A 79 10.78 1.21 -7.14
CA LEU A 79 9.93 2.36 -6.84
C LEU A 79 10.51 3.62 -7.45
N ALA A 80 9.63 4.54 -7.84
CA ALA A 80 9.98 5.85 -8.32
C ALA A 80 9.25 6.94 -7.52
N GLU A 81 9.93 8.08 -7.36
CA GLU A 81 9.39 9.30 -6.78
C GLU A 81 9.67 10.47 -7.71
N VAL A 82 8.67 11.33 -7.89
CA VAL A 82 8.73 12.51 -8.75
C VAL A 82 8.30 13.72 -7.96
N GLN A 83 9.20 14.70 -7.85
CA GLN A 83 8.98 15.94 -7.13
C GLN A 83 9.05 17.11 -8.11
N PRO A 84 7.94 17.83 -8.37
CA PRO A 84 7.99 19.01 -9.22
C PRO A 84 8.81 20.12 -8.56
N PHE A 85 9.49 20.92 -9.38
CA PHE A 85 10.24 22.10 -8.95
C PHE A 85 10.09 23.24 -9.95
N GLY A 86 10.40 24.46 -9.48
CA GLY A 86 10.19 25.70 -10.23
C GLY A 86 8.82 26.34 -9.98
N GLY A 87 8.75 27.65 -10.22
CA GLY A 87 7.63 28.50 -9.79
C GLY A 87 8.08 29.53 -8.75
N VAL A 88 7.19 30.48 -8.43
CA VAL A 88 7.46 31.48 -7.38
C VAL A 88 7.54 30.75 -6.03
N ASP A 89 8.62 30.99 -5.27
CA ASP A 89 8.90 30.36 -3.97
C ASP A 89 9.10 28.83 -3.98
N ALA A 90 9.33 28.23 -5.15
CA ALA A 90 9.63 26.81 -5.22
C ALA A 90 11.03 26.49 -4.69
N ALA A 91 11.13 25.45 -3.86
CA ALA A 91 12.41 24.90 -3.43
C ALA A 91 13.31 24.57 -4.66
N PRO A 92 14.63 24.80 -4.57
CA PRO A 92 15.56 24.48 -5.64
C PRO A 92 15.49 23.00 -6.04
N TRP A 93 15.80 22.70 -7.31
CA TRP A 93 15.75 21.31 -7.80
C TRP A 93 16.59 20.34 -6.97
N ARG A 94 17.70 20.80 -6.36
CA ARG A 94 18.55 19.96 -5.50
C ARG A 94 17.81 19.48 -4.27
N GLU A 95 17.10 20.38 -3.60
CA GLU A 95 16.30 20.05 -2.42
C GLU A 95 15.17 19.07 -2.79
N ARG A 96 14.50 19.33 -3.92
CA ARG A 96 13.44 18.45 -4.43
C ARG A 96 13.96 17.07 -4.82
N LEU A 97 15.17 16.99 -5.39
CA LEU A 97 15.83 15.74 -5.73
C LEU A 97 16.27 14.96 -4.48
N GLU A 98 16.84 15.64 -3.48
CA GLU A 98 17.17 15.00 -2.20
C GLU A 98 15.91 14.49 -1.49
N ALA A 99 14.82 15.27 -1.49
CA ALA A 99 13.53 14.84 -0.97
C ALA A 99 12.99 13.62 -1.75
N ALA A 100 13.07 13.62 -3.08
CA ALA A 100 12.65 12.49 -3.90
C ALA A 100 13.45 11.21 -3.57
N ILE A 101 14.78 11.32 -3.45
CA ILE A 101 15.66 10.20 -3.07
C ILE A 101 15.31 9.68 -1.68
N ALA A 102 15.17 10.57 -0.69
CA ALA A 102 14.86 10.18 0.68
C ALA A 102 13.49 9.49 0.78
N THR A 103 12.48 10.02 0.09
CA THR A 103 11.13 9.46 0.07
C THR A 103 11.10 8.10 -0.59
N VAL A 104 11.68 7.94 -1.79
CA VAL A 104 11.66 6.66 -2.50
C VAL A 104 12.46 5.59 -1.76
N ALA A 105 13.60 5.95 -1.16
CA ALA A 105 14.42 5.02 -0.41
C ALA A 105 13.70 4.54 0.87
N ARG A 106 13.06 5.45 1.62
CA ARG A 106 12.30 5.08 2.83
C ARG A 106 11.12 4.19 2.51
N ARG A 107 10.38 4.50 1.44
CA ARG A 107 9.28 3.66 0.95
C ARG A 107 9.77 2.26 0.55
N ALA A 108 10.89 2.18 -0.18
CA ALA A 108 11.48 0.90 -0.57
C ALA A 108 11.93 0.07 0.65
N ALA A 109 12.59 0.71 1.61
CA ALA A 109 13.06 0.06 2.83
C ALA A 109 11.90 -0.50 3.67
N ARG A 110 10.87 0.33 3.94
CA ARG A 110 9.67 -0.10 4.69
C ARG A 110 8.91 -1.21 3.98
N ALA A 111 8.75 -1.12 2.66
CA ALA A 111 8.06 -2.15 1.88
C ALA A 111 8.82 -3.49 1.92
N LEU A 112 10.14 -3.48 1.72
CA LEU A 112 10.96 -4.69 1.83
C LEU A 112 10.91 -5.28 3.24
N ASN A 113 10.97 -4.45 4.28
CA ASN A 113 10.84 -4.90 5.66
C ASN A 113 9.50 -5.62 5.88
N GLY A 114 8.40 -5.02 5.43
CA GLY A 114 7.08 -5.65 5.46
C GLY A 114 7.05 -7.01 4.77
N GLN A 115 7.56 -7.10 3.54
CA GLN A 115 7.56 -8.35 2.77
C GLN A 115 8.36 -9.45 3.45
N ILE A 116 9.55 -9.11 3.95
CA ILE A 116 10.43 -10.07 4.64
C ILE A 116 9.77 -10.58 5.92
N ARG A 117 9.10 -9.69 6.66
CA ARG A 117 8.45 -10.06 7.92
C ARG A 117 7.16 -10.86 7.71
N MET A 118 6.41 -10.62 6.63
CA MET A 118 5.07 -11.19 6.46
C MET A 118 4.99 -12.38 5.48
N ARG A 119 5.90 -12.51 4.49
CA ARG A 119 5.82 -13.58 3.47
C ARG A 119 5.68 -14.98 4.07
N HIS A 120 6.47 -15.26 5.11
CA HIS A 120 6.47 -16.56 5.79
C HIS A 120 5.86 -16.49 7.18
N ALA A 121 5.21 -15.38 7.52
CA ALA A 121 4.51 -15.25 8.79
C ALA A 121 3.37 -16.27 8.86
N THR A 122 3.22 -16.90 10.02
CA THR A 122 2.05 -17.72 10.36
C THR A 122 0.80 -16.85 10.48
N ASP A 123 -0.38 -17.46 10.41
CA ASP A 123 -1.64 -16.74 10.59
C ASP A 123 -1.70 -16.02 11.96
N ALA A 124 -1.09 -16.61 13.00
CA ALA A 124 -1.01 -15.98 14.31
C ALA A 124 -0.15 -14.70 14.30
N GLU A 125 0.98 -14.71 13.58
CA GLU A 125 1.85 -13.55 13.44
C GLU A 125 1.21 -12.46 12.57
N VAL A 126 0.49 -12.84 11.50
CA VAL A 126 -0.27 -11.88 10.69
C VAL A 126 -1.35 -11.18 11.52
N LEU A 127 -2.10 -11.95 12.33
CA LEU A 127 -3.13 -11.40 13.22
C LEU A 127 -2.52 -10.52 14.31
N ASP A 128 -1.40 -10.93 14.92
CA ASP A 128 -0.68 -10.15 15.92
C ASP A 128 -0.19 -8.81 15.34
N ALA A 129 0.38 -8.84 14.14
CA ALA A 129 0.85 -7.64 13.45
C ALA A 129 -0.29 -6.66 13.17
N LEU A 130 -1.45 -7.14 12.67
CA LEU A 130 -2.62 -6.28 12.43
C LEU A 130 -3.17 -5.66 13.72
N ALA A 131 -3.07 -6.37 14.84
CA ALA A 131 -3.58 -5.93 16.13
C ALA A 131 -2.66 -4.94 16.84
N HIS A 132 -1.33 -5.09 16.70
CA HIS A 132 -0.37 -4.44 17.60
C HIS A 132 0.78 -3.70 16.92
N ASP A 133 1.01 -3.89 15.62
CA ASP A 133 2.11 -3.23 14.90
C ASP A 133 1.69 -1.82 14.43
N GLU A 134 2.63 -0.90 14.37
CA GLU A 134 2.45 0.48 13.89
C GLU A 134 3.26 0.76 12.61
N HIS A 135 4.12 -0.18 12.22
CA HIS A 135 4.96 -0.05 11.05
C HIS A 135 4.14 -0.30 9.77
N ALA A 136 3.84 0.78 9.06
CA ALA A 136 3.08 0.78 7.80
C ALA A 136 3.41 -0.36 6.83
N GLY A 137 4.70 -0.63 6.56
CA GLY A 137 5.09 -1.72 5.65
C GLY A 137 4.66 -3.11 6.12
N ILE A 138 4.65 -3.35 7.44
CA ILE A 138 4.21 -4.62 8.03
C ILE A 138 2.70 -4.71 7.93
N LEU A 139 1.98 -3.64 8.30
CA LEU A 139 0.50 -3.59 8.21
C LEU A 139 -0.01 -3.77 6.77
N ILE A 140 0.66 -3.17 5.77
CA ILE A 140 0.33 -3.31 4.34
C ILE A 140 0.38 -4.78 3.91
N GLU A 141 1.47 -5.46 4.26
CA GLU A 141 1.67 -6.86 3.86
C GLU A 141 0.80 -7.79 4.70
N ALA A 142 0.66 -7.56 6.01
CA ALA A 142 -0.22 -8.32 6.89
C ALA A 142 -1.69 -8.25 6.45
N ALA A 143 -2.15 -7.07 6.02
CA ALA A 143 -3.51 -6.92 5.49
C ALA A 143 -3.70 -7.69 4.17
N SER A 144 -2.69 -7.68 3.30
CA SER A 144 -2.70 -8.43 2.04
C SER A 144 -2.76 -9.95 2.32
N GLU A 145 -1.87 -10.45 3.18
CA GLU A 145 -1.84 -11.86 3.60
C GLU A 145 -3.15 -12.29 4.26
N ALA A 146 -3.73 -11.45 5.15
CA ALA A 146 -5.00 -11.77 5.81
C ALA A 146 -6.16 -11.91 4.81
N GLY A 147 -6.23 -11.03 3.81
CA GLY A 147 -7.22 -11.10 2.74
C GLY A 147 -7.05 -12.34 1.86
N GLU A 148 -5.82 -12.61 1.40
CA GLU A 148 -5.50 -13.74 0.51
C GLU A 148 -5.70 -15.10 1.18
N ARG A 149 -5.38 -15.21 2.47
CA ARG A 149 -5.54 -16.44 3.27
C ARG A 149 -6.95 -16.61 3.84
N GLY A 150 -7.80 -15.59 3.74
CA GLY A 150 -9.17 -15.66 4.24
C GLY A 150 -9.31 -15.60 5.76
N LEU A 151 -8.41 -14.88 6.45
CA LEU A 151 -8.37 -14.83 7.92
C LEU A 151 -9.54 -14.02 8.50
N LYS A 152 -10.66 -14.70 8.78
CA LYS A 152 -11.86 -14.07 9.37
C LYS A 152 -11.62 -13.40 10.72
N ALA A 153 -10.62 -13.84 11.47
CA ALA A 153 -10.24 -13.22 12.73
C ALA A 153 -9.68 -11.80 12.55
N ALA A 154 -9.19 -11.44 11.36
CA ALA A 154 -8.60 -10.13 11.06
C ALA A 154 -9.64 -9.03 10.80
N VAL A 155 -10.92 -9.35 10.65
CA VAL A 155 -11.93 -8.40 10.13
C VAL A 155 -12.04 -7.15 11.00
N ASP A 156 -12.04 -7.30 12.33
CA ASP A 156 -12.12 -6.15 13.25
C ASP A 156 -10.90 -5.23 13.14
N ASP A 157 -9.70 -5.81 13.07
CA ASP A 157 -8.46 -5.05 12.93
C ASP A 157 -8.37 -4.36 11.57
N LEU A 158 -8.73 -5.06 10.49
CA LEU A 158 -8.79 -4.49 9.15
C LEU A 158 -9.82 -3.34 9.07
N ALA A 159 -11.00 -3.50 9.70
CA ALA A 159 -11.99 -2.44 9.78
C ALA A 159 -11.44 -1.18 10.47
N ARG A 160 -10.65 -1.33 11.55
CA ARG A 160 -9.95 -0.21 12.19
C ARG A 160 -8.94 0.45 11.23
N LEU A 161 -8.13 -0.36 10.55
CA LEU A 161 -7.07 0.10 9.64
C LEU A 161 -7.58 0.80 8.37
N THR A 162 -8.87 0.73 8.05
CA THR A 162 -9.49 1.57 6.99
C THR A 162 -9.46 3.08 7.29
N ALA A 163 -9.11 3.46 8.52
CA ALA A 163 -8.94 4.84 8.96
C ALA A 163 -7.49 5.16 9.37
N ASP A 164 -6.52 4.37 8.92
CA ASP A 164 -5.10 4.58 9.19
C ASP A 164 -4.56 5.85 8.50
N ASP A 165 -3.60 6.52 9.14
CA ASP A 165 -2.99 7.74 8.62
C ASP A 165 -2.12 7.48 7.36
N GLU A 166 -1.58 6.26 7.21
CA GLU A 166 -0.86 5.85 6.01
C GLU A 166 -1.85 5.40 4.91
N PRO A 167 -1.91 6.12 3.76
CA PRO A 167 -2.89 5.83 2.72
C PRO A 167 -2.84 4.40 2.19
N LEU A 168 -1.64 3.82 2.05
CA LEU A 168 -1.50 2.45 1.54
C LEU A 168 -2.04 1.40 2.52
N VAL A 169 -1.92 1.61 3.84
CA VAL A 169 -2.51 0.72 4.86
C VAL A 169 -4.03 0.72 4.70
N THR A 170 -4.63 1.91 4.60
CA THR A 170 -6.07 2.08 4.38
C THR A 170 -6.55 1.36 3.11
N LEU A 171 -5.83 1.47 2.00
CA LEU A 171 -6.18 0.79 0.74
C LEU A 171 -6.09 -0.73 0.86
N ARG A 172 -5.04 -1.27 1.48
CA ARG A 172 -4.89 -2.72 1.67
C ARG A 172 -5.94 -3.28 2.63
N ALA A 173 -6.23 -2.58 3.71
CA ALA A 173 -7.28 -2.97 4.65
C ALA A 173 -8.65 -3.05 3.98
N GLY A 174 -9.03 -2.04 3.19
CA GLY A 174 -10.30 -2.04 2.46
C GLY A 174 -10.39 -3.18 1.44
N ALA A 175 -9.32 -3.43 0.69
CA ALA A 175 -9.27 -4.55 -0.27
C ALA A 175 -9.39 -5.91 0.44
N ALA A 176 -8.67 -6.10 1.55
CA ALA A 176 -8.73 -7.32 2.35
C ALA A 176 -10.13 -7.58 2.91
N LEU A 177 -10.84 -6.54 3.38
CA LEU A 177 -12.23 -6.67 3.82
C LEU A 177 -13.17 -7.13 2.68
N GLY A 178 -12.96 -6.64 1.46
CA GLY A 178 -13.67 -7.11 0.26
C GLY A 178 -13.47 -8.61 0.02
N LEU A 179 -12.22 -9.08 0.08
CA LEU A 179 -11.87 -10.50 -0.05
C LEU A 179 -12.49 -11.35 1.06
N LEU A 180 -12.47 -10.86 2.29
CA LEU A 180 -13.06 -11.54 3.43
C LEU A 180 -14.59 -11.54 3.37
N GLY A 181 -15.25 -10.58 2.74
CA GLY A 181 -16.68 -10.65 2.47
C GLY A 181 -17.57 -10.66 3.73
N ASP A 182 -17.12 -10.06 4.84
CA ASP A 182 -17.94 -9.93 6.04
C ASP A 182 -18.95 -8.78 5.87
N GLY A 183 -20.23 -9.15 5.75
CA GLY A 183 -21.34 -8.24 5.49
C GLY A 183 -21.96 -7.58 6.72
N ARG A 184 -21.36 -7.72 7.91
CA ARG A 184 -21.88 -7.03 9.10
C ARG A 184 -21.83 -5.52 8.95
N GLU A 185 -22.75 -4.85 9.64
CA GLU A 185 -22.99 -3.42 9.45
C GLU A 185 -21.77 -2.57 9.80
N GLU A 186 -20.97 -2.98 10.78
CA GLU A 186 -19.76 -2.30 11.22
C GLU A 186 -18.69 -2.26 10.12
N VAL A 187 -18.50 -3.36 9.40
CA VAL A 187 -17.54 -3.48 8.29
C VAL A 187 -18.00 -2.64 7.10
N VAL A 188 -19.28 -2.74 6.76
CA VAL A 188 -19.87 -1.91 5.70
C VAL A 188 -19.74 -0.42 6.03
N ARG A 189 -19.96 -0.01 7.28
CA ARG A 189 -19.78 1.38 7.72
C ARG A 189 -18.32 1.84 7.64
N ALA A 190 -17.35 0.99 7.97
CA ALA A 190 -15.93 1.30 7.82
C ALA A 190 -15.56 1.59 6.36
N LEU A 191 -16.00 0.72 5.43
CA LEU A 191 -15.80 0.93 4.00
C LEU A 191 -16.56 2.16 3.45
N VAL A 192 -17.75 2.45 3.94
CA VAL A 192 -18.47 3.67 3.54
C VAL A 192 -17.66 4.92 3.90
N LYS A 193 -17.03 4.98 5.08
CA LYS A 193 -16.19 6.13 5.46
C LYS A 193 -14.97 6.30 4.55
N MET A 194 -14.45 5.21 3.99
CA MET A 194 -13.38 5.30 2.99
C MET A 194 -13.81 6.07 1.73
N THR A 195 -15.11 6.16 1.42
CA THR A 195 -15.66 6.94 0.29
C THR A 195 -15.77 8.44 0.55
N ASP A 196 -15.40 8.93 1.74
CA ASP A 196 -15.37 10.37 2.04
C ASP A 196 -14.09 11.02 1.48
N GLY A 197 -14.02 12.36 1.47
CA GLY A 197 -12.79 13.11 1.13
C GLY A 197 -12.35 13.04 -0.34
N PRO A 198 -11.14 13.54 -0.66
CA PRO A 198 -10.71 13.76 -2.05
C PRO A 198 -9.94 12.58 -2.68
N ASN A 199 -9.62 11.52 -1.94
CA ASN A 199 -8.80 10.42 -2.46
C ASN A 199 -9.65 9.44 -3.29
N GLU A 200 -9.60 9.58 -4.62
CA GLU A 200 -10.38 8.74 -5.55
C GLU A 200 -9.98 7.26 -5.49
N GLU A 201 -8.69 6.94 -5.29
CA GLU A 201 -8.23 5.55 -5.18
C GLU A 201 -8.88 4.86 -3.97
N ARG A 202 -9.00 5.59 -2.85
CA ARG A 202 -9.69 5.11 -1.66
C ARG A 202 -11.18 4.85 -1.90
N HIS A 203 -11.83 5.70 -2.70
CA HIS A 203 -13.23 5.50 -3.08
C HIS A 203 -13.39 4.24 -3.93
N LEU A 204 -12.50 4.05 -4.91
CA LEU A 204 -12.52 2.89 -5.80
C LEU A 204 -12.42 1.58 -5.01
N VAL A 205 -11.41 1.46 -4.14
CA VAL A 205 -11.22 0.28 -3.29
C VAL A 205 -12.46 0.00 -2.44
N ALA A 206 -13.01 1.03 -1.80
CA ALA A 206 -14.18 0.88 -0.95
C ALA A 206 -15.43 0.42 -1.73
N ILE A 207 -15.69 1.01 -2.89
CA ILE A 207 -16.84 0.66 -3.73
C ILE A 207 -16.73 -0.79 -4.24
N HIS A 208 -15.54 -1.20 -4.66
CA HIS A 208 -15.29 -2.60 -5.06
C HIS A 208 -15.48 -3.57 -3.89
N ALA A 209 -14.87 -3.27 -2.73
CA ALA A 209 -15.01 -4.10 -1.53
C ALA A 209 -16.47 -4.23 -1.08
N LEU A 210 -17.27 -3.15 -1.16
CA LEU A 210 -18.71 -3.19 -0.88
C LEU A 210 -19.48 -4.08 -1.87
N GLY A 211 -19.08 -4.08 -3.15
CA GLY A 211 -19.62 -4.99 -4.16
C GLY A 211 -19.23 -6.45 -3.92
N ASP A 212 -18.01 -6.70 -3.47
CA ASP A 212 -17.50 -8.03 -3.09
C ASP A 212 -18.19 -8.57 -1.85
N ILE A 213 -18.40 -7.75 -0.82
CA ILE A 213 -19.13 -8.12 0.39
C ILE A 213 -20.61 -8.39 0.07
N GLY A 214 -21.25 -7.49 -0.68
CA GLY A 214 -22.68 -7.57 -0.96
C GLY A 214 -23.54 -7.40 0.30
N GLY A 215 -24.71 -8.05 0.33
CA GLY A 215 -25.67 -7.85 1.42
C GLY A 215 -26.55 -6.61 1.21
N GLU A 216 -27.69 -6.56 1.92
CA GLU A 216 -28.69 -5.49 1.75
C GLU A 216 -28.14 -4.12 2.13
N VAL A 217 -27.31 -4.06 3.18
CA VAL A 217 -26.72 -2.81 3.66
C VAL A 217 -25.76 -2.22 2.61
N ALA A 218 -24.81 -3.02 2.10
CA ALA A 218 -23.87 -2.55 1.08
C ALA A 218 -24.60 -2.17 -0.21
N LEU A 219 -25.58 -2.98 -0.66
CA LEU A 219 -26.37 -2.69 -1.85
C LEU A 219 -27.09 -1.33 -1.75
N ARG A 220 -27.71 -1.04 -0.60
CA ARG A 220 -28.39 0.25 -0.38
C ARG A 220 -27.42 1.43 -0.48
N TYR A 221 -26.20 1.30 0.06
CA TYR A 221 -25.17 2.33 -0.07
C TYR A 221 -24.73 2.51 -1.52
N LEU A 222 -24.47 1.42 -2.23
CA LEU A 222 -24.05 1.45 -3.63
C LEU A 222 -25.12 2.06 -4.56
N ASP A 223 -26.40 1.77 -4.33
CA ASP A 223 -27.51 2.35 -5.10
C ASP A 223 -27.65 3.87 -4.90
N ASN A 224 -27.46 4.34 -3.66
CA ASN A 224 -27.41 5.78 -3.37
C ASN A 224 -26.22 6.44 -4.07
N LEU A 225 -25.04 5.82 -4.03
CA LEU A 225 -23.84 6.34 -4.67
C LEU A 225 -23.99 6.40 -6.20
N ALA A 226 -24.55 5.35 -6.80
CA ALA A 226 -24.81 5.21 -8.24
C ALA A 226 -25.73 6.29 -8.83
N THR A 227 -26.56 6.92 -8.00
CA THR A 227 -27.54 7.93 -8.41
C THR A 227 -27.16 9.34 -7.96
N GLY A 228 -26.58 9.49 -6.76
CA GLY A 228 -26.36 10.78 -6.12
C GLY A 228 -24.92 11.32 -6.16
N HIS A 229 -23.92 10.51 -6.47
CA HIS A 229 -22.53 10.97 -6.39
C HIS A 229 -22.19 12.00 -7.50
N PRO A 230 -21.52 13.13 -7.21
CA PRO A 230 -21.21 14.16 -8.22
C PRO A 230 -20.27 13.67 -9.32
N ASN A 231 -19.27 12.85 -8.97
CA ASN A 231 -18.35 12.25 -9.94
C ASN A 231 -19.04 11.14 -10.75
N VAL A 232 -19.12 11.34 -12.07
CA VAL A 232 -19.77 10.43 -13.03
C VAL A 232 -19.09 9.06 -13.06
N ALA A 233 -17.75 9.02 -13.05
CA ALA A 233 -17.01 7.77 -13.09
C ALA A 233 -17.31 6.91 -11.86
N LEU A 234 -17.32 7.53 -10.68
CA LEU A 234 -17.68 6.84 -9.43
C LEU A 234 -19.13 6.34 -9.41
N ARG A 235 -20.07 7.05 -10.08
CA ARG A 235 -21.44 6.53 -10.25
C ARG A 235 -21.48 5.26 -11.08
N GLU A 236 -20.73 5.18 -12.18
CA GLU A 236 -20.71 3.96 -13.01
C GLU A 236 -20.10 2.78 -12.25
N ILE A 237 -19.02 3.03 -11.52
CA ILE A 237 -18.34 2.00 -10.72
C ILE A 237 -19.26 1.50 -9.61
N ALA A 238 -20.00 2.40 -8.95
CA ALA A 238 -21.02 2.03 -7.97
C ALA A 238 -22.15 1.17 -8.57
N ARG A 239 -22.56 1.41 -9.82
CA ARG A 239 -23.58 0.59 -10.50
C ARG A 239 -23.09 -0.82 -10.75
N GLU A 240 -21.85 -0.99 -11.21
CA GLU A 240 -21.31 -2.33 -11.43
C GLU A 240 -21.13 -3.07 -10.10
N ALA A 241 -20.61 -2.40 -9.07
CA ALA A 241 -20.54 -2.96 -7.72
C ALA A 241 -21.93 -3.34 -7.17
N ALA A 242 -22.97 -2.50 -7.40
CA ALA A 242 -24.34 -2.81 -6.99
C ALA A 242 -24.91 -4.03 -7.73
N LYS A 243 -24.61 -4.17 -9.03
CA LYS A 243 -25.00 -5.35 -9.83
C LYS A 243 -24.33 -6.61 -9.29
N GLN A 244 -23.05 -6.53 -8.93
CA GLN A 244 -22.33 -7.62 -8.29
C GLN A 244 -22.92 -7.99 -6.93
N ALA A 245 -23.18 -7.01 -6.06
CA ALA A 245 -23.82 -7.22 -4.76
C ALA A 245 -25.20 -7.90 -4.89
N ARG A 246 -26.02 -7.50 -5.88
CA ARG A 246 -27.30 -8.15 -6.20
C ARG A 246 -27.14 -9.61 -6.62
N ALA A 247 -26.14 -9.91 -7.46
CA ALA A 247 -25.87 -11.28 -7.89
C ALA A 247 -25.52 -12.18 -6.69
N LYS A 248 -24.72 -11.69 -5.74
CA LYS A 248 -24.41 -12.42 -4.50
C LYS A 248 -25.63 -12.63 -3.60
N LEU A 249 -26.49 -11.62 -3.45
CA LEU A 249 -27.76 -11.75 -2.73
C LEU A 249 -28.72 -12.76 -3.36
N ALA A 250 -28.77 -12.83 -4.68
CA ALA A 250 -29.59 -13.81 -5.40
C ALA A 250 -29.03 -15.23 -5.27
N GLY A 251 -27.72 -15.42 -5.46
CA GLY A 251 -27.06 -16.72 -5.36
C GLY A 251 -27.04 -17.32 -3.95
N GLY A 252 -27.08 -16.48 -2.90
CA GLY A 252 -27.19 -16.94 -1.52
C GLY A 252 -28.57 -17.49 -1.12
N ARG A 253 -29.62 -17.25 -1.92
CA ARG A 253 -30.98 -17.75 -1.65
C ARG A 253 -31.24 -19.16 -2.21
N ASP A 254 -30.38 -19.67 -3.09
CA ASP A 254 -30.55 -20.97 -3.76
C ASP A 254 -29.74 -22.12 -3.12
N GLY A 255 -29.02 -21.87 -2.02
CA GLY A 255 -28.08 -22.81 -1.39
C GLY A 255 -28.46 -23.37 -0.01
N GLY A 256 -29.70 -23.25 0.44
CA GLY A 256 -30.14 -23.77 1.74
C GLY A 256 -30.77 -25.17 1.66
N PRO A 257 -30.22 -26.20 2.32
CA PRO A 257 -31.01 -27.27 2.93
C PRO A 257 -31.66 -26.84 4.24
#